data_AF-A0AA91HM80-F1
#
_entry.id   AF-A0AA91HM80-F1
#
_cell.length_a   1.000
_cell.length_b   1.000
_cell.length_c   1.000
_cell.angle_alpha   90.00
_cell.angle_beta   90.00
_cell.angle_gamma   90.00
#
_symmetry.space_group_name_H-M   'P 1'
#
loop_
_entity.id
_entity.type
_entity.pdbx_description
1 polymer ?
#
loop_
_entity_poly.entity_id
_entity_poly.type
_entity_poly.pdbx_seq_one_letter_code
_entity_poly.pdbx_strand_id
1 'polypeptide(L)'
;MNRKIVNTLLASSMVFSMATSQMTMIHAVNENGIAIQDVDLETVQASYEKAIAEVKVPKYAKDGSKIDQGVSEYLRAKLDTKDLSATKEESKKLLTVDVQLKDVNLTSDYINGKSPAGISYYNMMNFFTNVKQVKQLLDANPGYQVKDSKGNVVDASYVDELLGLLQQINDFDPTTNLQYDYDSVYNSDAFTSETTRGGTDVIATSKEGNVSFKFHIDSHGWWGYDLGAHDSITGLVMGYDADEAYDKQHNLTMDYGNFFVIKMKEDKNGTWYMLNDTDLQNPMIYVSKDGKEAFMIDVDFYGANVLNEKIKAVIGDKCESLKIFLTHNHGDHVNNLAVIGQDDELRNITTIVWPENEPHTVLSQKDGTVESMGGKDLISDIEWKSVETVKDMEKFTAAGVEFQFLEITDEHTPGGGQLADLTHKVIYSGDSLGAQVHLGGTTIRSGAQQWLDGAKKAAKYIKENGIKYNIGAHTPYLNNADFASWLAAGVEYGINEADEGYTLIIVENGKVINGTDRYDEIMKNGLSDRDELNICSLGFIKEKTDPDTPDQPENPDEPTKPSDKPNQPETPTKPGDTKKPDSTNTNITTTTNKTKDNVKTGDDTEIFALVGMMVLAGGTICMIKRKKHN
;
A
#
# COMPACT_ATOMS: atom_id res chain seq x y z
N MET A 1 -62.14 25.16 -20.52
CA MET A 1 -62.03 23.69 -20.51
C MET A 1 -61.06 23.32 -19.41
N ASN A 2 -61.51 22.61 -18.38
CA ASN A 2 -60.67 22.07 -17.31
C ASN A 2 -61.52 21.05 -16.54
N ARG A 3 -61.19 19.76 -16.61
CA ARG A 3 -61.74 18.74 -15.70
C ARG A 3 -60.63 17.80 -15.28
N LYS A 4 -60.46 17.68 -13.96
CA LYS A 4 -59.51 16.80 -13.30
C LYS A 4 -59.80 15.35 -13.69
N ILE A 5 -58.76 14.61 -14.06
CA ILE A 5 -58.80 13.15 -14.05
C ILE A 5 -58.48 12.71 -12.61
N VAL A 6 -59.30 11.82 -12.06
CA VAL A 6 -59.12 11.25 -10.73
C VAL A 6 -58.94 9.76 -10.92
N ASN A 7 -57.71 9.26 -10.71
CA ASN A 7 -57.43 7.83 -10.72
C ASN A 7 -57.87 7.23 -9.38
N THR A 8 -58.92 6.42 -9.41
CA THR A 8 -59.37 5.64 -8.25
C THR A 8 -58.70 4.27 -8.28
N LEU A 9 -57.68 4.05 -7.45
CA LEU A 9 -57.14 2.70 -7.22
C LEU A 9 -58.14 1.87 -6.39
N LEU A 10 -58.43 0.66 -6.85
CA LEU A 10 -59.16 -0.37 -6.10
C LEU A 10 -58.22 -1.55 -5.81
N ALA A 11 -57.44 -1.44 -4.73
CA ALA A 11 -56.66 -2.56 -4.22
C ALA A 11 -57.59 -3.53 -3.48
N SER A 12 -57.64 -4.79 -3.91
CA SER A 12 -58.32 -5.88 -3.20
C SER A 12 -57.28 -6.92 -2.77
N SER A 13 -56.96 -6.96 -1.47
CA SER A 13 -56.10 -7.99 -0.90
C SER A 13 -56.92 -9.24 -0.55
N MET A 14 -56.62 -10.37 -1.17
CA MET A 14 -57.04 -11.67 -0.68
C MET A 14 -55.90 -12.30 0.13
N VAL A 15 -56.11 -12.48 1.43
CA VAL A 15 -55.16 -13.17 2.30
C VAL A 15 -55.55 -14.63 2.40
N PHE A 16 -54.84 -15.50 1.68
CA PHE A 16 -54.82 -16.94 1.97
C PHE A 16 -53.59 -17.25 2.83
N SER A 17 -53.81 -17.88 3.99
CA SER A 17 -52.71 -18.23 4.89
C SER A 17 -52.28 -19.69 4.69
N MET A 18 -51.06 -19.87 4.16
CA MET A 18 -50.09 -20.92 4.49
C MET A 18 -48.81 -20.67 3.67
N ALA A 19 -47.66 -20.57 4.34
CA ALA A 19 -46.32 -20.37 3.77
C ALA A 19 -46.13 -19.11 2.87
N THR A 20 -45.49 -18.10 3.45
CA THR A 20 -44.90 -16.87 2.87
C THR A 20 -44.82 -16.73 1.33
N SER A 21 -45.93 -16.31 0.70
CA SER A 21 -45.97 -15.55 -0.56
C SER A 21 -47.09 -14.50 -0.46
N GLN A 22 -46.78 -13.20 -0.59
CA GLN A 22 -47.80 -12.16 -0.75
C GLN A 22 -47.92 -11.79 -2.23
N MET A 23 -48.98 -12.32 -2.87
CA MET A 23 -49.33 -12.00 -4.25
C MET A 23 -50.29 -10.80 -4.28
N THR A 24 -49.94 -9.73 -4.98
CA THR A 24 -50.78 -8.51 -5.06
C THR A 24 -51.26 -8.28 -6.49
N MET A 25 -52.54 -8.56 -6.74
CA MET A 25 -53.21 -8.33 -8.03
C MET A 25 -53.55 -6.84 -8.19
N ILE A 26 -52.84 -6.11 -9.06
CA ILE A 26 -53.16 -4.72 -9.42
C ILE A 26 -53.93 -4.70 -10.74
N HIS A 27 -55.25 -4.65 -10.64
CA HIS A 27 -56.12 -4.48 -11.82
C HIS A 27 -56.00 -3.05 -12.36
N ALA A 28 -55.35 -2.88 -13.50
CA ALA A 28 -55.33 -1.61 -14.24
C ALA A 28 -56.36 -1.66 -15.38
N VAL A 29 -57.22 -0.65 -15.47
CA VAL A 29 -58.20 -0.48 -16.56
C VAL A 29 -57.91 0.81 -17.32
N ASN A 30 -58.00 0.76 -18.64
CA ASN A 30 -57.86 1.95 -19.47
C ASN A 30 -59.14 2.82 -19.44
N GLU A 31 -59.08 3.98 -20.09
CA GLU A 31 -60.20 4.94 -20.18
C GLU A 31 -61.49 4.38 -20.81
N ASN A 32 -61.43 3.23 -21.47
CA ASN A 32 -62.55 2.53 -22.08
C ASN A 32 -63.04 1.33 -21.24
N GLY A 33 -62.52 1.14 -20.02
CA GLY A 33 -62.87 0.00 -19.15
C GLY A 33 -62.34 -1.35 -19.61
N ILE A 34 -61.39 -1.37 -20.56
CA ILE A 34 -60.71 -2.60 -20.99
C ILE A 34 -59.60 -2.89 -19.98
N ALA A 35 -59.55 -4.12 -19.48
CA ALA A 35 -58.47 -4.60 -18.64
C ALA A 35 -57.13 -4.45 -19.38
N ILE A 36 -56.23 -3.67 -18.80
CA ILE A 36 -54.81 -3.71 -19.13
C ILE A 36 -54.30 -4.98 -18.45
N GLN A 37 -53.51 -5.78 -19.18
CA GLN A 37 -53.01 -7.08 -18.77
C GLN A 37 -52.60 -7.11 -17.29
N ASP A 38 -53.23 -8.00 -16.50
CA ASP A 38 -52.94 -8.14 -15.08
C ASP A 38 -51.45 -8.41 -14.89
N VAL A 39 -50.81 -7.60 -14.04
CA VAL A 39 -49.39 -7.73 -13.74
C VAL A 39 -49.26 -8.55 -12.46
N ASP A 40 -48.99 -9.84 -12.63
CA ASP A 40 -48.69 -10.76 -11.53
C ASP A 40 -47.37 -10.36 -10.87
N LEU A 41 -47.47 -9.62 -9.77
CA LEU A 41 -46.35 -9.21 -8.92
C LEU A 41 -46.30 -10.04 -7.63
N GLU A 42 -45.19 -10.75 -7.45
CA GLU A 42 -44.84 -11.52 -6.27
C GLU A 42 -43.59 -10.92 -5.61
N THR A 43 -43.55 -10.83 -4.28
CA THR A 43 -42.29 -10.53 -3.56
C THR A 43 -41.59 -11.83 -3.22
N VAL A 44 -40.35 -11.99 -3.68
CA VAL A 44 -39.46 -13.11 -3.37
C VAL A 44 -38.23 -12.61 -2.61
N GLN A 45 -37.54 -13.50 -1.88
CA GLN A 45 -36.36 -13.15 -1.08
C GLN A 45 -35.24 -14.17 -1.26
N ALA A 46 -34.00 -13.69 -1.17
CA ALA A 46 -32.78 -14.48 -1.06
C ALA A 46 -32.13 -14.27 0.31
N SER A 47 -31.26 -15.19 0.72
CA SER A 47 -30.73 -15.21 2.08
C SER A 47 -29.28 -14.75 2.14
N TYR A 48 -29.01 -13.79 3.01
CA TYR A 48 -27.66 -13.35 3.36
C TYR A 48 -26.85 -14.50 3.95
N GLU A 49 -27.43 -15.28 4.88
CA GLU A 49 -26.76 -16.43 5.52
C GLU A 49 -26.19 -17.43 4.50
N LYS A 50 -26.96 -17.71 3.44
CA LYS A 50 -26.50 -18.58 2.36
C LYS A 50 -25.39 -17.92 1.55
N ALA A 51 -25.56 -16.65 1.20
CA ALA A 51 -24.58 -15.90 0.41
C ALA A 51 -23.22 -15.82 1.12
N ILE A 52 -23.19 -15.43 2.40
CA ILE A 52 -21.95 -15.28 3.17
C ILE A 52 -21.26 -16.63 3.44
N ALA A 53 -22.03 -17.71 3.65
CA ALA A 53 -21.47 -19.06 3.85
C ALA A 53 -20.76 -19.62 2.61
N GLU A 54 -21.16 -19.17 1.41
CA GLU A 54 -20.50 -19.52 0.15
C GLU A 54 -19.22 -18.71 -0.12
N VAL A 55 -19.08 -17.49 0.43
CA VAL A 55 -17.86 -16.70 0.24
C VAL A 55 -16.67 -17.42 0.89
N LYS A 56 -15.54 -17.43 0.18
CA LYS A 56 -14.28 -18.00 0.62
C LYS A 56 -13.22 -16.91 0.56
N VAL A 57 -12.61 -16.62 1.71
CA VAL A 57 -11.48 -15.70 1.81
C VAL A 57 -10.21 -16.54 1.65
N PRO A 58 -9.24 -16.13 0.82
CA PRO A 58 -7.97 -16.86 0.73
C PRO A 58 -7.12 -16.62 1.97
N LYS A 59 -6.40 -17.66 2.39
CA LYS A 59 -5.31 -17.57 3.36
C LYS A 59 -4.08 -18.22 2.73
N TYR A 60 -3.05 -17.44 2.47
CA TYR A 60 -1.81 -17.93 1.89
C TYR A 60 -0.85 -18.37 3.01
N ALA A 61 -0.37 -19.61 2.93
CA ALA A 61 0.59 -20.17 3.89
C ALA A 61 2.04 -19.84 3.50
N LYS A 62 3.00 -20.11 4.40
CA LYS A 62 4.43 -19.81 4.20
C LYS A 62 5.10 -20.57 3.04
N ASP A 63 4.45 -21.59 2.49
CA ASP A 63 4.87 -22.31 1.29
C ASP A 63 4.18 -21.80 0.01
N GLY A 64 3.47 -20.66 0.09
CA GLY A 64 2.67 -20.07 -0.99
C GLY A 64 1.32 -20.75 -1.19
N SER A 65 1.00 -21.85 -0.50
CA SER A 65 -0.25 -22.57 -0.73
C SER A 65 -1.49 -21.78 -0.27
N LYS A 66 -2.49 -21.69 -1.15
CA LYS A 66 -3.80 -21.07 -0.85
C LYS A 66 -4.68 -22.04 -0.06
N ILE A 67 -5.20 -21.58 1.07
CA ILE A 67 -6.21 -22.26 1.90
C ILE A 67 -7.48 -21.40 1.92
N ASP A 68 -8.61 -21.94 1.46
CA ASP A 68 -9.90 -21.25 1.54
C ASP A 68 -10.50 -21.35 2.94
N GLN A 69 -10.83 -20.20 3.55
CA GLN A 69 -11.57 -20.11 4.81
C GLN A 69 -12.93 -19.42 4.62
N GLY A 70 -13.89 -19.72 5.50
CA GLY A 70 -15.16 -18.98 5.53
C GLY A 70 -14.98 -17.58 6.14
N VAL A 71 -15.91 -16.68 5.86
CA VAL A 71 -15.93 -15.36 6.53
C VAL A 71 -16.17 -15.55 8.02
N SER A 72 -15.27 -15.00 8.84
CA SER A 72 -15.33 -15.06 10.31
C SER A 72 -16.51 -14.28 10.88
N GLU A 73 -16.95 -14.62 12.10
CA GLU A 73 -17.99 -13.83 12.79
C GLU A 73 -17.53 -12.38 13.05
N TYR A 74 -16.23 -12.16 13.25
CA TYR A 74 -15.64 -10.83 13.48
C TYR A 74 -15.63 -9.96 12.23
N LEU A 75 -15.23 -10.49 11.07
CA LEU A 75 -15.34 -9.78 9.79
C LEU A 75 -16.82 -9.58 9.43
N ARG A 76 -17.65 -10.62 9.58
CA ARG A 76 -19.10 -10.55 9.34
C ARG A 76 -19.79 -9.45 10.14
N ALA A 77 -19.34 -9.15 11.36
CA ALA A 77 -19.87 -8.06 12.17
C ALA A 77 -19.62 -6.64 11.60
N LYS A 78 -18.82 -6.52 10.52
CA LYS A 78 -18.58 -5.27 9.76
C LYS A 78 -19.43 -5.18 8.48
N LEU A 79 -20.11 -6.25 8.09
CA LEU A 79 -20.83 -6.37 6.82
C LEU A 79 -22.32 -6.05 6.96
N ASP A 80 -22.97 -5.70 5.86
CA ASP A 80 -24.43 -5.65 5.81
C ASP A 80 -24.99 -7.08 5.79
N THR A 81 -25.92 -7.39 6.70
CA THR A 81 -26.48 -8.73 6.90
C THR A 81 -27.94 -8.84 6.45
N LYS A 82 -28.42 -7.93 5.59
CA LYS A 82 -29.80 -7.92 5.09
C LYS A 82 -30.04 -8.98 4.02
N ASP A 83 -31.15 -9.71 4.17
CA ASP A 83 -31.73 -10.54 3.13
C ASP A 83 -32.24 -9.67 1.97
N LEU A 84 -31.85 -10.00 0.74
CA LEU A 84 -32.25 -9.30 -0.47
C LEU A 84 -33.69 -9.63 -0.84
N SER A 85 -34.50 -8.60 -1.07
CA SER A 85 -35.89 -8.75 -1.55
C SER A 85 -36.00 -8.33 -3.01
N ALA A 86 -36.82 -9.04 -3.79
CA ALA A 86 -37.06 -8.72 -5.19
C ALA A 86 -38.55 -8.76 -5.55
N THR A 87 -38.95 -7.87 -6.46
CA THR A 87 -40.26 -7.92 -7.10
C THR A 87 -40.17 -8.77 -8.36
N LYS A 88 -40.90 -9.88 -8.39
CA LYS A 88 -40.98 -10.81 -9.51
C LYS A 88 -42.21 -10.49 -10.36
N GLU A 89 -41.98 -10.26 -11.65
CA GLU A 89 -43.01 -10.06 -12.67
C GLU A 89 -43.09 -11.28 -13.59
N GLU A 90 -44.14 -12.09 -13.42
CA GLU A 90 -44.29 -13.39 -14.07
C GLU A 90 -44.40 -13.28 -15.60
N SER A 91 -45.15 -12.29 -16.08
CA SER A 91 -45.46 -12.06 -17.48
C SER A 91 -44.24 -11.68 -18.33
N LYS A 92 -43.22 -11.07 -17.71
CA LYS A 92 -41.95 -10.69 -18.35
C LYS A 92 -40.78 -11.61 -18.04
N LYS A 93 -40.94 -12.56 -17.09
CA LYS A 93 -39.84 -13.34 -16.52
C LYS A 93 -38.73 -12.42 -15.99
N LEU A 94 -39.12 -11.44 -15.17
CA LEU A 94 -38.22 -10.39 -14.68
C LEU A 94 -38.27 -10.30 -13.15
N LEU A 95 -37.10 -10.27 -12.52
CA LEU A 95 -36.90 -9.94 -11.12
C LEU A 95 -36.41 -8.50 -11.03
N THR A 96 -36.92 -7.67 -10.13
CA THR A 96 -36.41 -6.31 -9.87
C THR A 96 -35.85 -6.22 -8.47
N VAL A 97 -34.58 -5.79 -8.34
CA VAL A 97 -33.83 -5.68 -7.07
C VAL A 97 -33.37 -4.23 -6.82
N ASP A 98 -33.02 -3.91 -5.57
CA ASP A 98 -32.44 -2.62 -5.15
C ASP A 98 -30.90 -2.59 -5.20
N VAL A 99 -30.26 -3.72 -5.54
CA VAL A 99 -28.83 -3.82 -5.87
C VAL A 99 -28.57 -3.32 -7.30
N GLN A 100 -27.50 -2.55 -7.50
CA GLN A 100 -26.97 -2.24 -8.84
C GLN A 100 -26.00 -3.36 -9.27
N LEU A 101 -26.08 -3.82 -10.52
CA LEU A 101 -25.27 -4.96 -11.01
C LEU A 101 -24.38 -4.57 -12.19
N LYS A 102 -24.76 -3.53 -12.93
CA LYS A 102 -24.02 -3.04 -14.10
C LYS A 102 -23.63 -1.58 -13.91
N ASP A 103 -22.49 -1.20 -14.48
CA ASP A 103 -21.90 0.14 -14.39
C ASP A 103 -21.68 0.57 -12.92
N VAL A 104 -21.32 -0.41 -12.08
CA VAL A 104 -21.11 -0.24 -10.63
C VAL A 104 -19.82 0.54 -10.37
N ASN A 105 -19.88 1.47 -9.41
CA ASN A 105 -18.72 2.13 -8.85
C ASN A 105 -18.78 2.00 -7.32
N LEU A 106 -17.89 1.19 -6.74
CA LEU A 106 -17.73 1.02 -5.30
C LEU A 106 -16.79 2.10 -4.76
N THR A 107 -17.29 3.32 -4.64
CA THR A 107 -16.60 4.41 -3.94
C THR A 107 -16.43 4.09 -2.46
N SER A 108 -15.41 4.67 -1.84
CA SER A 108 -15.22 4.65 -0.39
C SER A 108 -15.62 5.98 0.24
N ASP A 109 -16.18 5.93 1.44
CA ASP A 109 -16.27 7.05 2.37
C ASP A 109 -15.25 6.92 3.52
N TYR A 110 -14.16 6.19 3.27
CA TYR A 110 -12.98 6.25 4.12
C TYR A 110 -12.47 7.69 4.22
N ILE A 111 -12.17 8.07 5.45
CA ILE A 111 -11.63 9.37 5.82
C ILE A 111 -10.57 9.05 6.86
N ASN A 112 -9.32 9.29 6.50
CA ASN A 112 -8.16 9.01 7.31
C ASN A 112 -8.20 9.72 8.67
N GLY A 113 -7.69 9.05 9.70
CA GLY A 113 -7.73 9.49 11.11
C GLY A 113 -9.11 9.49 11.76
N LYS A 114 -10.15 8.93 11.12
CA LYS A 114 -11.54 9.01 11.61
C LYS A 114 -12.41 7.81 11.27
N SER A 115 -12.34 7.31 10.04
CA SER A 115 -13.07 6.13 9.60
C SER A 115 -12.35 4.87 10.10
N PRO A 116 -13.08 3.79 10.41
CA PRO A 116 -12.45 2.50 10.67
C PRO A 116 -11.76 1.98 9.40
N ALA A 117 -10.59 1.34 9.54
CA ALA A 117 -9.92 0.68 8.44
C ALA A 117 -10.78 -0.42 7.79
N GLY A 118 -10.55 -0.66 6.49
CA GLY A 118 -11.19 -1.73 5.73
C GLY A 118 -12.46 -1.37 4.96
N ILE A 119 -12.84 -0.08 4.83
CA ILE A 119 -14.14 0.30 4.25
C ILE A 119 -14.28 -0.15 2.81
N SER A 120 -13.28 0.09 1.96
CA SER A 120 -13.25 -0.40 0.58
C SER A 120 -13.43 -1.93 0.49
N TYR A 121 -12.76 -2.69 1.36
CA TYR A 121 -12.93 -4.15 1.45
C TYR A 121 -14.34 -4.55 1.93
N TYR A 122 -14.89 -3.90 2.96
CA TYR A 122 -16.27 -4.18 3.40
C TYR A 122 -17.28 -3.86 2.29
N ASN A 123 -17.08 -2.79 1.52
CA ASN A 123 -17.91 -2.42 0.37
C ASN A 123 -17.87 -3.49 -0.72
N MET A 124 -16.67 -4.02 -1.04
CA MET A 124 -16.51 -5.15 -1.96
C MET A 124 -17.19 -6.43 -1.45
N MET A 125 -17.02 -6.79 -0.17
CA MET A 125 -17.64 -7.99 0.42
C MET A 125 -19.16 -7.89 0.51
N ASN A 126 -19.69 -6.70 0.80
CA ASN A 126 -21.12 -6.40 0.74
C ASN A 126 -21.66 -6.50 -0.69
N PHE A 127 -20.92 -6.01 -1.69
CA PHE A 127 -21.30 -6.19 -3.09
C PHE A 127 -21.27 -7.67 -3.49
N PHE A 128 -20.23 -8.42 -3.11
CA PHE A 128 -20.10 -9.84 -3.45
C PHE A 128 -21.22 -10.70 -2.86
N THR A 129 -21.58 -10.47 -1.59
CA THR A 129 -22.76 -11.12 -0.99
C THR A 129 -24.06 -10.71 -1.66
N ASN A 130 -24.25 -9.45 -2.02
CA ASN A 130 -25.43 -8.99 -2.76
C ASN A 130 -25.57 -9.68 -4.13
N VAL A 131 -24.49 -9.82 -4.91
CA VAL A 131 -24.51 -10.55 -6.19
C VAL A 131 -24.82 -12.04 -5.96
N LYS A 132 -24.28 -12.66 -4.91
CA LYS A 132 -24.65 -14.04 -4.53
C LYS A 132 -26.13 -14.18 -4.15
N GLN A 133 -26.71 -13.19 -3.48
CA GLN A 133 -28.15 -13.17 -3.20
C GLN A 133 -28.97 -13.05 -4.50
N VAL A 134 -28.55 -12.22 -5.45
CA VAL A 134 -29.17 -12.17 -6.79
C VAL A 134 -29.08 -13.53 -7.50
N LYS A 135 -27.96 -14.24 -7.41
CA LYS A 135 -27.81 -15.59 -7.97
C LYS A 135 -28.78 -16.60 -7.36
N GLN A 136 -29.00 -16.57 -6.04
CA GLN A 136 -30.03 -17.40 -5.39
C GLN A 136 -31.44 -17.14 -5.95
N LEU A 137 -31.79 -15.88 -6.23
CA LEU A 137 -33.09 -15.53 -6.82
C LEU A 137 -33.24 -16.09 -8.24
N LEU A 138 -32.18 -16.02 -9.04
CA LEU A 138 -32.13 -16.57 -10.40
C LEU A 138 -32.21 -18.11 -10.41
N ASP A 139 -31.49 -18.78 -9.51
CA ASP A 139 -31.54 -20.25 -9.38
C ASP A 139 -32.92 -20.74 -8.92
N ALA A 140 -33.59 -19.97 -8.05
CA ALA A 140 -34.98 -20.23 -7.66
C ALA A 140 -36.01 -19.91 -8.76
N ASN A 141 -35.64 -19.11 -9.77
CA ASN A 141 -36.50 -18.70 -10.89
C ASN A 141 -35.78 -18.87 -12.25
N PRO A 142 -35.57 -20.12 -12.73
CA PRO A 142 -34.85 -20.37 -13.98
C PRO A 142 -35.50 -19.69 -15.19
N GLY A 143 -34.67 -19.08 -16.05
CA GLY A 143 -35.10 -18.37 -17.25
C GLY A 143 -35.60 -16.94 -17.00
N TYR A 144 -35.41 -16.39 -15.80
CA TYR A 144 -35.70 -14.98 -15.50
C TYR A 144 -34.45 -14.13 -15.75
N GLN A 145 -34.68 -12.84 -16.01
CA GLN A 145 -33.65 -11.80 -15.99
C GLN A 145 -33.77 -10.95 -14.73
N VAL A 146 -32.74 -10.19 -14.39
CA VAL A 146 -32.71 -9.26 -13.26
C VAL A 146 -32.62 -7.84 -13.77
N LYS A 147 -33.58 -7.01 -13.34
CA LYS A 147 -33.52 -5.55 -13.43
C LYS A 147 -32.88 -5.00 -12.16
N ASP A 148 -31.73 -4.37 -12.31
CA ASP A 148 -30.99 -3.74 -11.22
C ASP A 148 -31.60 -2.39 -10.79
N SER A 149 -31.06 -1.78 -9.74
CA SER A 149 -31.59 -0.53 -9.18
C SER A 149 -31.38 0.73 -10.03
N LYS A 150 -30.55 0.67 -11.08
CA LYS A 150 -30.46 1.70 -12.12
C LYS A 150 -31.38 1.41 -13.30
N GLY A 151 -31.98 0.22 -13.33
CA GLY A 151 -32.90 -0.25 -14.35
C GLY A 151 -32.24 -1.01 -15.50
N ASN A 152 -30.94 -1.35 -15.37
CA ASN A 152 -30.26 -2.23 -16.30
C ASN A 152 -30.87 -3.63 -16.21
N VAL A 153 -31.06 -4.31 -17.34
CA VAL A 153 -31.52 -5.70 -17.36
C VAL A 153 -30.34 -6.60 -17.71
N VAL A 154 -30.04 -7.55 -16.83
CA VAL A 154 -28.96 -8.54 -16.96
C VAL A 154 -29.52 -9.95 -16.80
N ASP A 155 -28.81 -10.95 -17.33
CA ASP A 155 -29.19 -12.36 -17.23
C ASP A 155 -28.28 -13.15 -16.26
N ALA A 156 -28.55 -14.45 -16.12
CA ALA A 156 -27.78 -15.31 -15.24
C ALA A 156 -26.31 -15.43 -15.64
N SER A 157 -26.00 -15.45 -16.94
CA SER A 157 -24.60 -15.48 -17.43
C SER A 157 -23.82 -14.25 -17.02
N TYR A 158 -24.41 -13.05 -17.08
CA TYR A 158 -23.78 -11.83 -16.58
C TYR A 158 -23.52 -11.90 -15.07
N VAL A 159 -24.46 -12.45 -14.29
CA VAL A 159 -24.31 -12.63 -12.84
C VAL A 159 -23.23 -13.66 -12.51
N ASP A 160 -23.14 -14.76 -13.25
CA ASP A 160 -22.09 -15.78 -13.10
C ASP A 160 -20.69 -15.22 -13.43
N GLU A 161 -20.57 -14.46 -14.52
CA GLU A 161 -19.33 -13.79 -14.93
C GLU A 161 -18.88 -12.73 -13.90
N LEU A 162 -19.83 -11.99 -13.32
CA LEU A 162 -19.59 -11.03 -12.24
C LEU A 162 -19.14 -11.72 -10.94
N LEU A 163 -19.74 -12.85 -10.57
CA LEU A 163 -19.29 -13.65 -9.43
C LEU A 163 -17.88 -14.22 -9.64
N GLY A 164 -17.54 -14.63 -10.87
CA GLY A 164 -16.19 -15.04 -11.25
C GLY A 164 -15.17 -13.94 -11.02
N LEU A 165 -15.42 -12.74 -11.56
CA LEU A 165 -14.56 -11.57 -11.38
C LEU A 165 -14.39 -11.18 -9.91
N LEU A 166 -15.49 -11.19 -9.13
CA LEU A 166 -15.44 -10.89 -7.69
C LEU A 166 -14.61 -11.90 -6.90
N GLN A 167 -14.69 -13.19 -7.24
CA GLN A 167 -13.85 -14.21 -6.63
C GLN A 167 -12.37 -14.00 -6.97
N GLN A 168 -12.03 -13.68 -8.22
CA GLN A 168 -10.64 -13.41 -8.64
C GLN A 168 -10.02 -12.22 -7.88
N ILE A 169 -10.79 -11.15 -7.69
CA ILE A 169 -10.36 -9.97 -6.90
C ILE A 169 -10.14 -10.34 -5.44
N ASN A 170 -11.10 -11.04 -4.82
CA ASN A 170 -10.99 -11.51 -3.44
C ASN A 170 -9.83 -12.51 -3.25
N ASP A 171 -9.51 -13.29 -4.28
CA ASP A 171 -8.37 -14.22 -4.31
C ASP A 171 -7.02 -13.52 -4.51
N PHE A 172 -7.02 -12.25 -4.95
CA PHE A 172 -5.86 -11.52 -5.47
C PHE A 172 -5.16 -12.28 -6.60
N ASP A 173 -5.94 -12.90 -7.50
CA ASP A 173 -5.46 -13.60 -8.69
C ASP A 173 -4.66 -12.61 -9.57
N PRO A 174 -3.35 -12.83 -9.80
CA PRO A 174 -2.51 -11.90 -10.57
C PRO A 174 -2.89 -11.83 -12.06
N THR A 175 -3.76 -12.72 -12.53
CA THR A 175 -4.31 -12.70 -13.90
C THR A 175 -5.61 -11.91 -14.03
N THR A 176 -6.14 -11.39 -12.92
CA THR A 176 -7.31 -10.48 -12.93
C THR A 176 -6.99 -9.23 -13.75
N ASN A 177 -7.88 -8.84 -14.67
CA ASN A 177 -7.72 -7.60 -15.42
C ASN A 177 -8.15 -6.39 -14.57
N LEU A 178 -7.28 -6.04 -13.62
CA LEU A 178 -7.33 -4.82 -12.81
C LEU A 178 -6.53 -3.72 -13.49
N GLN A 179 -7.20 -2.65 -13.89
CA GLN A 179 -6.58 -1.49 -14.52
C GLN A 179 -6.73 -0.25 -13.64
N TYR A 180 -5.62 0.48 -13.40
CA TYR A 180 -5.66 1.77 -12.72
C TYR A 180 -6.55 2.77 -13.48
N ASP A 181 -7.49 3.41 -12.79
CA ASP A 181 -8.38 4.39 -13.41
C ASP A 181 -7.66 5.74 -13.58
N TYR A 182 -7.26 6.06 -14.81
CA TYR A 182 -6.59 7.33 -15.11
C TYR A 182 -7.49 8.57 -14.92
N ASP A 183 -8.81 8.38 -14.80
CA ASP A 183 -9.72 9.43 -14.34
C ASP A 183 -9.42 9.86 -12.89
N SER A 184 -8.69 9.08 -12.11
CA SER A 184 -8.44 9.32 -10.68
C SER A 184 -7.03 9.84 -10.36
N VAL A 185 -6.25 10.14 -11.41
CA VAL A 185 -5.02 10.94 -11.31
C VAL A 185 -5.36 12.38 -10.91
N TYR A 186 -4.57 12.97 -10.01
CA TYR A 186 -4.81 14.28 -9.40
C TYR A 186 -5.11 15.45 -10.37
N ASN A 187 -4.67 15.35 -11.63
CA ASN A 187 -4.79 16.38 -12.66
C ASN A 187 -5.76 16.02 -13.82
N SER A 188 -6.62 15.02 -13.64
CA SER A 188 -7.68 14.69 -14.62
C SER A 188 -8.92 15.60 -14.49
N ASP A 189 -9.69 15.72 -15.56
CA ASP A 189 -10.99 16.45 -15.55
C ASP A 189 -12.01 15.78 -14.61
N ALA A 190 -12.03 14.44 -14.58
CA ALA A 190 -12.92 13.64 -13.75
C ALA A 190 -12.54 13.78 -12.27
N PHE A 191 -11.26 13.66 -11.93
CA PHE A 191 -10.76 13.93 -10.59
C PHE A 191 -11.08 15.37 -10.18
N THR A 192 -10.93 16.37 -11.05
CA THR A 192 -11.25 17.77 -10.73
C THR A 192 -12.74 17.99 -10.42
N SER A 193 -13.65 17.19 -10.98
CA SER A 193 -15.11 17.40 -10.90
C SER A 193 -15.87 16.42 -10.00
N GLU A 194 -15.33 15.22 -9.74
CA GLU A 194 -15.96 14.17 -8.95
C GLU A 194 -15.31 14.05 -7.56
N THR A 195 -15.99 14.53 -6.51
CA THR A 195 -15.44 14.61 -5.14
C THR A 195 -15.31 13.27 -4.41
N THR A 196 -15.66 12.15 -5.05
CA THR A 196 -15.67 10.79 -4.45
C THR A 196 -14.60 9.87 -5.05
N ARG A 197 -13.74 10.41 -5.94
CA ARG A 197 -12.56 9.71 -6.46
C ARG A 197 -11.39 9.91 -5.50
N GLY A 198 -10.79 8.81 -5.06
CA GLY A 198 -9.51 8.82 -4.34
C GLY A 198 -8.34 8.61 -5.30
N GLY A 199 -7.10 8.60 -4.79
CA GLY A 199 -5.90 8.46 -5.63
C GLY A 199 -5.71 7.09 -6.32
N THR A 200 -6.45 6.07 -5.86
CA THR A 200 -6.21 4.65 -6.20
C THR A 200 -7.52 3.94 -6.61
N ASP A 201 -8.26 4.54 -7.54
CA ASP A 201 -9.42 3.85 -8.14
C ASP A 201 -8.99 2.82 -9.20
N VAL A 202 -9.67 1.69 -9.24
CA VAL A 202 -9.36 0.57 -10.14
C VAL A 202 -10.60 0.15 -10.92
N ILE A 203 -10.41 -0.13 -12.21
CA ILE A 203 -11.39 -0.74 -13.11
C ILE A 203 -11.11 -2.24 -13.17
N ALA A 204 -12.01 -3.05 -12.62
CA ALA A 204 -12.00 -4.49 -12.81
C ALA A 204 -12.79 -4.87 -14.07
N THR A 205 -12.24 -5.78 -14.87
CA THR A 205 -12.92 -6.37 -16.03
C THR A 205 -12.77 -7.89 -16.01
N SER A 206 -13.82 -8.61 -16.37
CA SER A 206 -13.80 -10.07 -16.51
C SER A 206 -12.86 -10.52 -17.64
N LYS A 207 -12.49 -11.80 -17.63
CA LYS A 207 -11.68 -12.42 -18.69
C LYS A 207 -12.41 -12.45 -20.04
N GLU A 208 -13.72 -12.63 -20.01
CA GLU A 208 -14.62 -12.65 -21.16
C GLU A 208 -14.93 -11.22 -21.67
N GLY A 209 -14.78 -10.21 -20.82
CA GLY A 209 -14.90 -8.79 -21.16
C GLY A 209 -16.32 -8.23 -21.22
N ASN A 210 -17.35 -8.98 -20.79
CA ASN A 210 -18.74 -8.50 -20.78
C ASN A 210 -19.11 -7.79 -19.47
N VAL A 211 -18.40 -8.11 -18.39
CA VAL A 211 -18.57 -7.52 -17.05
C VAL A 211 -17.38 -6.62 -16.72
N SER A 212 -17.68 -5.40 -16.28
CA SER A 212 -16.70 -4.49 -15.69
C SER A 212 -17.34 -3.63 -14.60
N PHE A 213 -16.57 -3.30 -13.57
CA PHE A 213 -16.97 -2.32 -12.54
C PHE A 213 -15.77 -1.58 -11.98
N LYS A 214 -16.02 -0.42 -11.34
CA LYS A 214 -15.00 0.37 -10.66
C LYS A 214 -15.06 0.14 -9.15
N PHE A 215 -13.92 0.19 -8.47
CA PHE A 215 -13.84 0.22 -7.01
C PHE A 215 -12.65 1.06 -6.55
N HIS A 216 -12.77 1.67 -5.38
CA HIS A 216 -11.67 2.36 -4.72
C HIS A 216 -10.85 1.39 -3.88
N ILE A 217 -9.53 1.57 -3.83
CA ILE A 217 -8.62 0.96 -2.86
C ILE A 217 -8.18 2.06 -1.90
N ASP A 218 -8.66 2.01 -0.64
CA ASP A 218 -8.29 3.00 0.37
C ASP A 218 -6.77 3.03 0.60
N SER A 219 -6.17 4.21 0.69
CA SER A 219 -4.73 4.41 0.98
C SER A 219 -4.31 3.81 2.33
N HIS A 220 -5.28 3.56 3.23
CA HIS A 220 -5.10 3.01 4.58
C HIS A 220 -6.07 1.84 4.89
N GLY A 221 -6.48 1.03 3.91
CA GLY A 221 -7.27 -0.16 4.27
C GLY A 221 -8.09 -0.87 3.21
N TRP A 222 -7.45 -1.62 2.30
CA TRP A 222 -8.11 -2.80 1.74
C TRP A 222 -7.99 -3.98 2.71
N TRP A 223 -6.80 -4.59 2.76
CA TRP A 223 -6.38 -5.42 3.90
C TRP A 223 -5.59 -4.60 4.91
N GLY A 224 -4.96 -3.51 4.45
CA GLY A 224 -4.47 -2.40 5.27
C GLY A 224 -3.10 -2.66 5.89
N TYR A 225 -2.39 -1.55 6.12
CA TYR A 225 -1.00 -1.51 6.56
C TYR A 225 -0.85 -1.48 8.09
N ASP A 226 0.34 -1.82 8.62
CA ASP A 226 0.62 -1.69 10.05
C ASP A 226 1.59 -0.55 10.39
N LEU A 227 1.00 0.63 10.62
CA LEU A 227 1.68 1.79 11.20
C LEU A 227 1.61 1.85 12.74
N GLY A 228 1.07 0.83 13.41
CA GLY A 228 0.75 0.90 14.84
C GLY A 228 -0.40 1.84 15.18
N ALA A 229 -1.19 2.27 14.18
CA ALA A 229 -2.29 3.23 14.29
C ALA A 229 -3.70 2.63 14.07
N HIS A 230 -3.82 1.30 14.06
CA HIS A 230 -5.05 0.50 13.81
C HIS A 230 -5.49 0.35 12.32
N ASP A 231 -4.59 0.57 11.36
CA ASP A 231 -4.95 0.68 9.93
C ASP A 231 -5.01 -0.64 9.13
N SER A 232 -4.66 -1.79 9.71
CA SER A 232 -4.80 -3.10 9.07
C SER A 232 -5.99 -3.87 9.61
N ILE A 233 -6.72 -4.51 8.69
CA ILE A 233 -7.78 -5.46 9.00
C ILE A 233 -7.34 -6.92 8.79
N THR A 234 -6.09 -7.19 8.42
CA THR A 234 -5.61 -8.55 8.08
C THR A 234 -5.97 -9.57 9.15
N GLY A 235 -5.81 -9.25 10.44
CA GLY A 235 -6.23 -10.13 11.54
C GLY A 235 -7.75 -10.44 11.55
N LEU A 236 -8.60 -9.43 11.31
CA LEU A 236 -10.06 -9.62 11.23
C LEU A 236 -10.45 -10.49 10.02
N VAL A 237 -9.79 -10.26 8.88
CA VAL A 237 -9.96 -11.05 7.64
C VAL A 237 -9.54 -12.51 7.87
N MET A 238 -8.48 -12.74 8.63
CA MET A 238 -7.99 -14.06 9.05
C MET A 238 -8.77 -14.67 10.23
N GLY A 239 -9.80 -13.99 10.73
CA GLY A 239 -10.74 -14.52 11.72
C GLY A 239 -10.31 -14.42 13.18
N TYR A 240 -9.29 -13.62 13.48
CA TYR A 240 -8.98 -13.22 14.85
C TYR A 240 -10.01 -12.20 15.37
N ASP A 241 -10.19 -12.15 16.69
CA ASP A 241 -11.00 -11.09 17.30
C ASP A 241 -10.31 -9.73 17.20
N ALA A 242 -11.05 -8.64 17.47
CA ALA A 242 -10.54 -7.29 17.27
C ALA A 242 -9.38 -6.91 18.20
N ASP A 243 -9.30 -7.50 19.40
CA ASP A 243 -8.23 -7.22 20.36
C ASP A 243 -6.97 -8.00 19.96
N GLU A 244 -7.09 -9.28 19.60
CA GLU A 244 -5.94 -10.08 19.10
C GLU A 244 -5.44 -9.62 17.72
N ALA A 245 -6.34 -9.22 16.82
CA ALA A 245 -5.99 -8.66 15.52
C ALA A 245 -5.19 -7.36 15.64
N TYR A 246 -5.50 -6.55 16.65
CA TYR A 246 -4.77 -5.33 16.98
C TYR A 246 -3.42 -5.62 17.64
N ASP A 247 -3.41 -6.40 18.74
CA ASP A 247 -2.18 -6.70 19.51
C ASP A 247 -1.11 -7.44 18.68
N LYS A 248 -1.48 -8.06 17.56
CA LYS A 248 -0.59 -8.85 16.69
C LYS A 248 -0.55 -8.35 15.24
N GLN A 249 -1.06 -7.16 14.96
CA GLN A 249 -1.26 -6.61 13.60
C GLN A 249 -0.06 -6.91 12.67
N HIS A 250 1.15 -6.44 13.02
CA HIS A 250 2.39 -6.66 12.26
C HIS A 250 2.65 -8.13 11.91
N ASN A 251 2.60 -9.01 12.91
CA ASN A 251 2.88 -10.44 12.71
C ASN A 251 1.83 -11.09 11.80
N LEU A 252 0.57 -10.69 11.91
CA LEU A 252 -0.53 -11.20 11.10
C LEU A 252 -0.44 -10.69 9.65
N THR A 253 -0.01 -9.46 9.44
CA THR A 253 0.20 -8.90 8.09
C THR A 253 1.47 -9.47 7.43
N MET A 254 2.55 -9.68 8.19
CA MET A 254 3.73 -10.44 7.72
C MET A 254 3.38 -11.88 7.33
N ASP A 255 2.58 -12.59 8.13
CA ASP A 255 2.22 -13.99 7.86
C ASP A 255 1.16 -14.14 6.74
N TYR A 256 0.25 -13.18 6.55
CA TYR A 256 -0.96 -13.36 5.72
C TYR A 256 -1.30 -12.20 4.76
N GLY A 257 -0.50 -11.14 4.72
CA GLY A 257 -0.69 -10.01 3.80
C GLY A 257 -0.64 -10.43 2.33
N ASN A 258 -1.25 -9.63 1.46
CA ASN A 258 -1.37 -9.93 0.03
C ASN A 258 -1.69 -8.67 -0.78
N PHE A 259 -1.44 -8.76 -2.08
CA PHE A 259 -1.35 -7.61 -2.98
C PHE A 259 -2.05 -7.80 -4.32
N PHE A 260 -2.57 -6.69 -4.83
CA PHE A 260 -3.05 -6.57 -6.19
C PHE A 260 -1.90 -6.44 -7.18
N VAL A 261 -2.12 -7.00 -8.37
CA VAL A 261 -1.37 -6.67 -9.58
C VAL A 261 -2.24 -5.69 -10.36
N ILE A 262 -1.90 -4.40 -10.36
CA ILE A 262 -2.67 -3.35 -11.03
C ILE A 262 -1.92 -2.95 -12.30
N LYS A 263 -2.46 -3.30 -13.48
CA LYS A 263 -1.98 -2.75 -14.75
C LYS A 263 -2.29 -1.25 -14.76
N MET A 264 -1.29 -0.37 -14.73
CA MET A 264 -1.61 1.04 -14.98
C MET A 264 -1.68 1.30 -16.50
N LYS A 265 -0.67 0.91 -17.28
CA LYS A 265 -0.66 1.23 -18.71
C LYS A 265 0.00 0.17 -19.59
N GLU A 266 -0.49 0.08 -20.82
CA GLU A 266 0.15 -0.62 -21.93
C GLU A 266 0.32 0.33 -23.11
N ASP A 267 1.45 0.25 -23.79
CA ASP A 267 1.76 1.07 -24.96
C ASP A 267 2.59 0.30 -26.02
N LYS A 268 3.42 1.01 -26.79
CA LYS A 268 4.34 0.46 -27.80
C LYS A 268 5.59 -0.21 -27.23
N ASN A 269 6.03 0.17 -26.03
CA ASN A 269 7.24 -0.34 -25.39
C ASN A 269 6.92 -1.60 -24.57
N GLY A 270 5.75 -1.66 -23.95
CA GLY A 270 5.33 -2.79 -23.13
C GLY A 270 4.06 -2.54 -22.33
N THR A 271 3.90 -3.29 -21.25
CA THR A 271 2.92 -3.04 -20.18
C THR A 271 3.66 -2.80 -18.88
N TRP A 272 3.14 -1.96 -17.99
CA TRP A 272 3.62 -1.89 -16.62
C TRP A 272 2.50 -2.17 -15.62
N TYR A 273 2.94 -2.51 -14.41
CA TYR A 273 2.11 -2.93 -13.29
C TYR A 273 2.64 -2.28 -12.01
N MET A 274 1.72 -1.94 -11.12
CA MET A 274 1.99 -1.67 -9.71
C MET A 274 1.62 -2.92 -8.92
N LEU A 275 2.50 -3.35 -8.01
CA LEU A 275 2.16 -4.28 -6.94
C LEU A 275 1.69 -3.45 -5.75
N ASN A 276 0.47 -3.70 -5.28
CA ASN A 276 -0.20 -2.87 -4.28
C ASN A 276 -0.96 -3.74 -3.27
N ASP A 277 -0.39 -3.90 -2.08
CA ASP A 277 -0.97 -4.53 -0.86
C ASP A 277 -1.64 -3.53 0.08
N THR A 278 -1.79 -2.27 -0.31
CA THR A 278 -2.14 -1.14 0.56
C THR A 278 -1.10 -0.80 1.64
N ASP A 279 0.13 -1.32 1.52
CA ASP A 279 1.31 -0.85 2.25
C ASP A 279 1.83 0.48 1.66
N LEU A 280 2.72 1.08 2.42
CA LEU A 280 3.72 2.04 2.00
C LEU A 280 4.80 1.43 1.08
N GLN A 281 4.58 0.33 0.37
CA GLN A 281 5.48 -0.05 -0.72
C GLN A 281 4.71 -0.43 -1.97
N ASN A 282 5.09 0.21 -3.07
CA ASN A 282 4.41 0.06 -4.34
C ASN A 282 5.39 -0.33 -5.46
N PRO A 283 5.99 -1.54 -5.40
CA PRO A 283 6.92 -2.00 -6.42
C PRO A 283 6.32 -1.97 -7.81
N MET A 284 7.11 -1.53 -8.78
CA MET A 284 6.66 -1.33 -10.15
C MET A 284 7.33 -2.34 -11.06
N ILE A 285 6.55 -3.09 -11.84
CA ILE A 285 7.07 -4.05 -12.83
C ILE A 285 6.71 -3.58 -14.23
N TYR A 286 7.71 -3.42 -15.08
CA TYR A 286 7.61 -3.20 -16.52
C TYR A 286 7.86 -4.52 -17.24
N VAL A 287 7.06 -4.83 -18.26
CA VAL A 287 7.21 -6.01 -19.13
C VAL A 287 7.22 -5.53 -20.58
N SER A 288 8.33 -5.76 -21.27
CA SER A 288 8.55 -5.39 -22.68
C SER A 288 7.49 -5.96 -23.63
N LYS A 289 7.29 -5.32 -24.78
CA LYS A 289 6.19 -5.65 -25.71
C LYS A 289 6.25 -7.06 -26.32
N ASP A 290 7.43 -7.67 -26.38
CA ASP A 290 7.61 -9.07 -26.81
C ASP A 290 7.58 -10.07 -25.65
N GLY A 291 7.59 -9.58 -24.40
CA GLY A 291 7.59 -10.37 -23.17
C GLY A 291 8.94 -10.97 -22.81
N LYS A 292 10.06 -10.51 -23.38
CA LYS A 292 11.40 -11.11 -23.16
C LYS A 292 12.22 -10.44 -22.06
N GLU A 293 12.04 -9.14 -21.85
CA GLU A 293 12.67 -8.38 -20.77
C GLU A 293 11.62 -7.82 -19.81
N ALA A 294 11.89 -7.94 -18.51
CA ALA A 294 11.14 -7.29 -17.45
C ALA A 294 12.08 -6.42 -16.58
N PHE A 295 11.53 -5.37 -15.99
CA PHE A 295 12.25 -4.45 -15.10
C PHE A 295 11.40 -4.12 -13.88
N MET A 296 11.94 -4.32 -12.68
CA MET A 296 11.28 -4.09 -11.40
C MET A 296 11.98 -2.95 -10.64
N ILE A 297 11.21 -2.16 -9.90
CA ILE A 297 11.68 -1.06 -9.06
C ILE A 297 11.22 -1.33 -7.63
N ASP A 298 12.17 -1.48 -6.71
CA ASP A 298 12.01 -1.97 -5.32
C ASP A 298 11.33 -3.34 -5.23
N VAL A 299 11.38 -4.01 -4.07
CA VAL A 299 10.85 -5.39 -3.93
C VAL A 299 10.18 -5.74 -2.59
N ASP A 300 10.39 -4.97 -1.52
CA ASP A 300 9.84 -5.29 -0.19
C ASP A 300 8.46 -4.66 0.02
N PHE A 301 7.57 -5.43 0.65
CA PHE A 301 6.15 -5.17 0.92
C PHE A 301 5.53 -6.45 1.52
N TYR A 302 4.30 -6.40 2.06
CA TYR A 302 3.63 -7.56 2.63
C TYR A 302 3.14 -8.57 1.56
N GLY A 303 3.18 -9.86 1.92
CA GLY A 303 2.80 -10.95 1.01
C GLY A 303 3.96 -11.68 0.33
N ALA A 304 5.17 -11.60 0.92
CA ALA A 304 6.36 -12.40 0.59
C ALA A 304 6.05 -13.87 0.19
N ASN A 305 5.11 -14.52 0.88
CA ASN A 305 4.68 -15.90 0.65
C ASN A 305 4.22 -16.19 -0.81
N VAL A 306 3.68 -15.19 -1.52
CA VAL A 306 3.18 -15.33 -2.91
C VAL A 306 3.98 -14.49 -3.92
N LEU A 307 5.04 -13.81 -3.47
CA LEU A 307 5.81 -12.86 -4.28
C LEU A 307 6.33 -13.48 -5.58
N ASN A 308 7.04 -14.61 -5.47
CA ASN A 308 7.68 -15.25 -6.62
C ASN A 308 6.66 -15.83 -7.62
N GLU A 309 5.51 -16.31 -7.15
CA GLU A 309 4.42 -16.74 -8.03
C GLU A 309 3.89 -15.55 -8.84
N LYS A 310 3.61 -14.43 -8.16
CA LYS A 310 3.02 -13.24 -8.78
C LYS A 310 4.00 -12.53 -9.72
N ILE A 311 5.29 -12.44 -9.38
CA ILE A 311 6.33 -11.95 -10.30
C ILE A 311 6.31 -12.81 -11.57
N LYS A 312 6.31 -14.15 -11.45
CA LYS A 312 6.28 -15.05 -12.62
C LYS A 312 5.00 -14.92 -13.44
N ALA A 313 3.84 -14.77 -12.81
CA ALA A 313 2.58 -14.52 -13.49
C ALA A 313 2.57 -13.18 -14.27
N VAL A 314 3.23 -12.14 -13.74
CA VAL A 314 3.33 -10.81 -14.39
C VAL A 314 4.32 -10.81 -15.55
N ILE A 315 5.54 -11.32 -15.37
CA ILE A 315 6.58 -11.32 -16.42
C ILE A 315 6.30 -12.38 -17.50
N GLY A 316 5.65 -13.47 -17.13
CA GLY A 316 5.25 -14.58 -17.99
C GLY A 316 6.39 -15.47 -18.47
N ASP A 317 6.03 -16.69 -18.90
CA ASP A 317 6.94 -17.79 -19.33
C ASP A 317 7.90 -17.46 -20.49
N LYS A 318 7.81 -16.26 -21.08
CA LYS A 318 8.69 -15.78 -22.15
C LYS A 318 9.84 -14.90 -21.66
N CYS A 319 9.82 -14.51 -20.39
CA CYS A 319 10.84 -13.61 -19.83
C CYS A 319 12.20 -14.32 -19.78
N GLU A 320 13.17 -13.75 -20.48
CA GLU A 320 14.55 -14.22 -20.59
C GLU A 320 15.52 -13.37 -19.74
N SER A 321 15.04 -12.23 -19.23
CA SER A 321 15.81 -11.34 -18.35
C SER A 321 14.89 -10.51 -17.47
N LEU A 322 15.04 -10.64 -16.16
CA LEU A 322 14.52 -9.68 -15.18
C LEU A 322 15.67 -8.76 -14.76
N LYS A 323 15.42 -7.46 -14.66
CA LYS A 323 16.29 -6.50 -13.99
C LYS A 323 15.57 -5.96 -12.77
N ILE A 324 16.24 -5.80 -11.64
CA ILE A 324 15.66 -5.19 -10.43
C ILE A 324 16.53 -4.00 -10.04
N PHE A 325 15.96 -2.81 -10.05
CA PHE A 325 16.57 -1.61 -9.50
C PHE A 325 16.03 -1.36 -8.09
N LEU A 326 16.92 -1.00 -7.17
CA LEU A 326 16.57 -0.64 -5.80
C LEU A 326 16.90 0.83 -5.59
N THR A 327 15.93 1.60 -5.08
CA THR A 327 16.07 3.06 -4.87
C THR A 327 17.14 3.37 -3.83
N HIS A 328 17.20 2.58 -2.75
CA HIS A 328 18.16 2.70 -1.65
C HIS A 328 18.18 1.41 -0.81
N ASN A 329 18.97 1.38 0.27
CA ASN A 329 19.29 0.19 1.05
C ASN A 329 18.40 -0.11 2.27
N HIS A 330 17.34 0.67 2.52
CA HIS A 330 16.44 0.38 3.63
C HIS A 330 15.77 -0.98 3.44
N GLY A 331 15.58 -1.69 4.56
CA GLY A 331 15.11 -3.07 4.56
C GLY A 331 13.79 -3.21 3.81
N ASP A 332 12.85 -2.32 4.10
CA ASP A 332 11.53 -2.19 3.51
C ASP A 332 11.52 -1.74 2.03
N HIS A 333 12.66 -1.80 1.33
CA HIS A 333 12.72 -1.74 -0.14
C HIS A 333 13.37 -2.99 -0.74
N VAL A 334 14.13 -3.74 0.05
CA VAL A 334 15.10 -4.72 -0.42
C VAL A 334 15.02 -6.10 0.24
N ASN A 335 14.40 -6.30 1.41
CA ASN A 335 14.51 -7.58 2.15
C ASN A 335 13.94 -8.76 1.34
N ASN A 336 12.84 -8.56 0.62
CA ASN A 336 12.26 -9.54 -0.29
C ASN A 336 13.19 -9.99 -1.43
N LEU A 337 14.35 -9.35 -1.67
CA LEU A 337 15.43 -9.95 -2.48
C LEU A 337 15.85 -11.32 -1.92
N ALA A 338 15.78 -11.52 -0.60
CA ALA A 338 16.01 -12.82 0.04
C ALA A 338 15.03 -13.89 -0.45
N VAL A 339 13.77 -13.52 -0.67
CA VAL A 339 12.69 -14.40 -1.16
C VAL A 339 12.85 -14.68 -2.65
N ILE A 340 13.08 -13.65 -3.46
CA ILE A 340 13.32 -13.76 -4.90
C ILE A 340 14.56 -14.64 -5.16
N GLY A 341 15.61 -14.48 -4.35
CA GLY A 341 16.84 -15.28 -4.42
C GLY A 341 16.66 -16.78 -4.12
N GLN A 342 15.57 -17.21 -3.45
CA GLN A 342 15.31 -18.64 -3.22
C GLN A 342 14.73 -19.34 -4.46
N ASP A 343 14.14 -18.61 -5.41
CA ASP A 343 13.58 -19.18 -6.63
C ASP A 343 14.66 -19.25 -7.71
N ASP A 344 15.10 -20.47 -8.04
CA ASP A 344 16.14 -20.72 -9.05
C ASP A 344 15.76 -20.18 -10.44
N GLU A 345 14.48 -20.16 -10.81
CA GLU A 345 14.03 -19.67 -12.12
C GLU A 345 14.20 -18.15 -12.20
N LEU A 346 13.73 -17.43 -11.17
CA LEU A 346 13.89 -15.98 -11.07
C LEU A 346 15.35 -15.58 -10.89
N ARG A 347 16.08 -16.14 -9.91
CA ARG A 347 17.46 -15.79 -9.60
C ARG A 347 18.38 -15.92 -10.82
N ASN A 348 18.21 -16.97 -11.61
CA ASN A 348 19.04 -17.21 -12.81
C ASN A 348 18.75 -16.25 -13.98
N ILE A 349 17.60 -15.56 -14.01
CA ILE A 349 17.30 -14.51 -15.01
C ILE A 349 17.51 -13.08 -14.48
N THR A 350 17.62 -12.89 -13.17
CA THR A 350 17.68 -11.60 -12.47
C THR A 350 19.06 -10.97 -12.45
N THR A 351 19.17 -9.79 -13.06
CA THR A 351 20.25 -8.82 -12.88
C THR A 351 19.85 -7.76 -11.86
N ILE A 352 20.64 -7.55 -10.81
CA ILE A 352 20.45 -6.43 -9.89
C ILE A 352 21.09 -5.18 -10.48
N VAL A 353 20.41 -4.04 -10.39
CA VAL A 353 20.90 -2.70 -10.77
C VAL A 353 20.95 -1.85 -9.51
N TRP A 354 22.14 -1.54 -9.03
CA TRP A 354 22.37 -0.93 -7.71
C TRP A 354 22.99 0.47 -7.82
N PRO A 355 22.59 1.47 -7.02
CA PRO A 355 23.26 2.77 -7.01
C PRO A 355 24.74 2.65 -6.61
N GLU A 356 25.67 3.22 -7.40
CA GLU A 356 27.12 2.98 -7.22
C GLU A 356 27.66 3.36 -5.83
N ASN A 357 27.10 4.40 -5.22
CA ASN A 357 27.56 4.94 -3.93
C ASN A 357 26.79 4.39 -2.72
N GLU A 358 25.74 3.58 -2.93
CA GLU A 358 24.90 3.06 -1.85
C GLU A 358 25.50 1.78 -1.24
N PRO A 359 25.61 1.64 0.09
CA PRO A 359 26.10 0.42 0.71
C PRO A 359 25.02 -0.66 0.74
N HIS A 360 25.38 -1.90 0.41
CA HIS A 360 24.46 -3.04 0.39
C HIS A 360 23.79 -3.30 1.75
N THR A 361 22.55 -3.78 1.70
CA THR A 361 21.80 -4.22 2.88
C THR A 361 22.24 -5.62 3.35
N VAL A 362 22.54 -5.74 4.65
CA VAL A 362 22.70 -7.03 5.32
C VAL A 362 21.39 -7.37 6.02
N LEU A 363 20.75 -8.47 5.63
CA LEU A 363 19.44 -8.86 6.15
C LEU A 363 19.50 -9.12 7.65
N SER A 364 18.63 -8.48 8.43
CA SER A 364 18.55 -8.72 9.88
C SER A 364 17.85 -10.05 10.18
N GLN A 365 18.11 -10.64 11.36
CA GLN A 365 17.37 -11.84 11.81
C GLN A 365 15.92 -11.55 12.20
N LYS A 366 15.58 -10.28 12.49
CA LYS A 366 14.26 -9.85 12.92
C LYS A 366 13.35 -9.57 11.71
N ASP A 367 13.94 -9.00 10.65
CA ASP A 367 13.22 -8.51 9.47
C ASP A 367 13.33 -9.51 8.29
N GLY A 368 14.09 -10.60 8.47
CA GLY A 368 14.24 -11.67 7.49
C GLY A 368 13.04 -12.60 7.38
N THR A 369 12.27 -12.45 6.30
CA THR A 369 11.25 -13.42 5.84
C THR A 369 11.84 -14.80 5.54
N VAL A 370 13.14 -14.87 5.21
CA VAL A 370 13.90 -16.10 4.97
C VAL A 370 14.97 -16.28 6.06
N GLU A 371 14.68 -17.10 7.09
CA GLU A 371 15.57 -17.30 8.27
C GLU A 371 17.03 -17.63 7.89
N SER A 372 17.24 -18.41 6.82
CA SER A 372 18.57 -18.84 6.35
C SER A 372 19.40 -17.74 5.66
N MET A 373 18.81 -16.55 5.46
CA MET A 373 19.47 -15.37 4.92
C MET A 373 19.82 -14.33 5.99
N GLY A 374 19.39 -14.50 7.25
CA GLY A 374 19.73 -13.59 8.34
C GLY A 374 21.24 -13.48 8.57
N GLY A 375 21.76 -12.25 8.50
CA GLY A 375 23.18 -11.91 8.61
C GLY A 375 23.96 -11.95 7.29
N LYS A 376 23.29 -12.07 6.14
CA LYS A 376 23.91 -12.07 4.80
C LYS A 376 23.64 -10.78 4.02
N ASP A 377 24.56 -10.44 3.13
CA ASP A 377 24.43 -9.35 2.15
C ASP A 377 23.50 -9.80 1.00
N LEU A 378 22.40 -9.05 0.79
CA LEU A 378 21.37 -9.39 -0.20
C LEU A 378 21.84 -9.25 -1.67
N ILE A 379 22.96 -8.55 -1.89
CA ILE A 379 23.53 -8.28 -3.21
C ILE A 379 24.72 -9.21 -3.48
N SER A 380 25.56 -9.47 -2.47
CA SER A 380 26.81 -10.23 -2.65
C SER A 380 26.81 -11.69 -2.16
N ASP A 381 25.93 -12.09 -1.24
CA ASP A 381 25.80 -13.50 -0.79
C ASP A 381 24.72 -14.29 -1.55
N ILE A 382 23.95 -13.65 -2.44
CA ILE A 382 23.00 -14.30 -3.35
C ILE A 382 23.64 -14.45 -4.74
N GLU A 383 23.61 -15.65 -5.31
CA GLU A 383 24.15 -15.94 -6.66
C GLU A 383 23.20 -15.44 -7.78
N TRP A 384 23.07 -14.12 -7.91
CA TRP A 384 22.38 -13.45 -9.01
C TRP A 384 23.05 -13.71 -10.38
N LYS A 385 22.30 -13.58 -11.48
CA LYS A 385 22.83 -13.67 -12.85
C LYS A 385 23.94 -12.65 -13.09
N SER A 386 23.74 -11.42 -12.62
CA SER A 386 24.76 -10.38 -12.52
C SER A 386 24.32 -9.26 -11.56
N VAL A 387 25.27 -8.45 -11.13
CA VAL A 387 25.04 -7.17 -10.44
C VAL A 387 25.70 -6.09 -11.29
N GLU A 388 24.95 -5.04 -11.59
CA GLU A 388 25.36 -3.86 -12.35
C GLU A 388 25.20 -2.62 -11.46
N THR A 389 26.08 -1.62 -11.60
CA THR A 389 25.97 -0.36 -10.87
C THR A 389 25.51 0.78 -11.78
N VAL A 390 24.75 1.72 -11.23
CA VAL A 390 24.28 2.93 -11.92
C VAL A 390 24.74 4.19 -11.18
N LYS A 391 25.22 5.19 -11.92
CA LYS A 391 25.76 6.45 -11.39
C LYS A 391 24.72 7.57 -11.40
N ASP A 392 24.91 8.60 -10.58
CA ASP A 392 24.09 9.82 -10.65
C ASP A 392 23.99 10.36 -12.10
N MET A 393 22.77 10.69 -12.51
CA MET A 393 22.41 11.15 -13.86
C MET A 393 22.70 10.14 -14.98
N GLU A 394 23.06 8.89 -14.70
CA GLU A 394 23.24 7.86 -15.72
C GLU A 394 21.89 7.41 -16.31
N LYS A 395 21.87 7.25 -17.64
CA LYS A 395 20.73 6.75 -18.39
C LYS A 395 20.93 5.31 -18.78
N PHE A 396 19.89 4.50 -18.63
CA PHE A 396 19.85 3.14 -19.12
C PHE A 396 18.50 2.81 -19.77
N THR A 397 18.42 1.66 -20.42
CA THR A 397 17.18 1.13 -20.99
C THR A 397 16.89 -0.24 -20.39
N ALA A 398 15.65 -0.43 -19.98
CA ALA A 398 15.14 -1.71 -19.49
C ALA A 398 13.67 -1.85 -19.87
N ALA A 399 13.24 -3.05 -20.27
CA ALA A 399 11.90 -3.36 -20.76
C ALA A 399 11.39 -2.42 -21.89
N GLY A 400 12.31 -1.91 -22.71
CA GLY A 400 12.02 -0.95 -23.78
C GLY A 400 11.78 0.51 -23.34
N VAL A 401 12.01 0.85 -22.06
CA VAL A 401 11.81 2.18 -21.48
C VAL A 401 13.16 2.84 -21.13
N GLU A 402 13.31 4.13 -21.43
CA GLU A 402 14.47 4.93 -21.01
C GLU A 402 14.27 5.43 -19.57
N PHE A 403 15.19 5.01 -18.68
CA PHE A 403 15.27 5.45 -17.29
C PHE A 403 16.51 6.32 -17.08
N GLN A 404 16.47 7.16 -16.05
CA GLN A 404 17.63 7.91 -15.57
C GLN A 404 17.65 7.90 -14.04
N PHE A 405 18.79 7.50 -13.45
CA PHE A 405 18.98 7.56 -12.00
C PHE A 405 19.35 8.98 -11.57
N LEU A 406 18.85 9.38 -10.40
CA LEU A 406 19.06 10.67 -9.76
C LEU A 406 19.45 10.41 -8.31
N GLU A 407 20.75 10.39 -8.03
CA GLU A 407 21.27 10.15 -6.68
C GLU A 407 20.90 11.31 -5.75
N ILE A 408 20.45 11.01 -4.53
CA ILE A 408 20.14 12.02 -3.51
C ILE A 408 21.07 11.79 -2.31
N THR A 409 22.34 12.09 -2.52
CA THR A 409 23.46 11.84 -1.60
C THR A 409 23.19 12.36 -0.18
N ASP A 410 23.38 11.50 0.82
CA ASP A 410 23.28 11.78 2.26
C ASP A 410 21.94 12.40 2.73
N GLU A 411 20.83 12.22 2.01
CA GLU A 411 19.50 12.67 2.45
C GLU A 411 19.00 11.83 3.65
N HIS A 412 18.82 10.53 3.43
CA HIS A 412 18.57 9.53 4.48
C HIS A 412 19.49 8.31 4.34
N THR A 413 19.96 8.04 3.12
CA THR A 413 20.98 7.04 2.80
C THR A 413 22.18 7.67 2.08
N PRO A 414 23.37 7.03 2.10
CA PRO A 414 24.59 7.62 1.54
C PRO A 414 24.55 7.87 0.03
N GLY A 415 23.99 6.95 -0.74
CA GLY A 415 24.00 6.96 -2.22
C GLY A 415 22.71 6.48 -2.88
N GLY A 416 21.62 6.36 -2.12
CA GLY A 416 20.29 6.10 -2.64
C GLY A 416 19.74 7.27 -3.47
N GLY A 417 18.54 7.10 -4.02
CA GLY A 417 17.87 8.18 -4.73
C GLY A 417 16.67 7.75 -5.57
N GLN A 418 16.43 8.49 -6.65
CA GLN A 418 15.20 8.47 -7.40
C GLN A 418 15.42 7.95 -8.83
N LEU A 419 14.46 7.23 -9.40
CA LEU A 419 14.52 6.74 -10.77
C LEU A 419 13.45 7.41 -11.64
N ALA A 420 13.86 8.11 -12.69
CA ALA A 420 12.95 8.80 -13.60
C ALA A 420 12.63 7.96 -14.84
N ASP A 421 11.36 7.61 -15.05
CA ASP A 421 10.86 7.16 -16.35
C ASP A 421 10.67 8.36 -17.28
N LEU A 422 11.61 8.53 -18.21
CA LEU A 422 11.62 9.64 -19.15
C LEU A 422 10.63 9.48 -20.30
N THR A 423 10.14 8.27 -20.54
CA THR A 423 9.15 7.95 -21.58
C THR A 423 7.77 8.40 -21.16
N HIS A 424 7.36 8.02 -19.95
CA HIS A 424 5.99 8.17 -19.47
C HIS A 424 5.82 9.29 -18.42
N LYS A 425 6.93 9.93 -18.03
CA LYS A 425 6.96 11.12 -17.17
C LYS A 425 6.54 10.84 -15.73
N VAL A 426 7.08 9.76 -15.18
CA VAL A 426 6.96 9.37 -13.77
C VAL A 426 8.33 9.45 -13.12
N ILE A 427 8.41 9.86 -11.86
CA ILE A 427 9.60 9.67 -11.02
C ILE A 427 9.24 8.74 -9.86
N TYR A 428 10.09 7.75 -9.64
CA TYR A 428 10.04 6.80 -8.54
C TYR A 428 10.99 7.30 -7.47
N SER A 429 10.47 7.74 -6.33
CA SER A 429 11.23 8.59 -5.41
C SER A 429 11.70 7.92 -4.12
N GLY A 430 11.46 6.61 -3.96
CA GLY A 430 11.73 5.92 -2.69
C GLY A 430 11.01 6.62 -1.53
N ASP A 431 11.74 6.85 -0.44
CA ASP A 431 11.25 7.57 0.74
C ASP A 431 11.23 9.09 0.53
N SER A 432 12.10 9.61 -0.35
CA SER A 432 12.38 11.04 -0.47
C SER A 432 11.12 11.88 -0.60
N LEU A 433 10.17 11.47 -1.45
CA LEU A 433 8.94 12.22 -1.75
C LEU A 433 7.66 11.41 -1.46
N GLY A 434 7.76 10.33 -0.68
CA GLY A 434 6.70 9.33 -0.54
C GLY A 434 5.87 9.38 0.74
N ALA A 435 6.25 10.15 1.74
CA ALA A 435 5.69 9.93 3.08
C ALA A 435 4.32 10.61 3.32
N GLN A 436 3.40 9.85 3.93
CA GLN A 436 1.99 10.20 4.11
C GLN A 436 1.69 11.12 5.30
N VAL A 437 0.61 11.90 5.19
CA VAL A 437 0.34 13.05 6.07
C VAL A 437 -0.23 12.69 7.43
N HIS A 438 -1.08 11.67 7.51
CA HIS A 438 -1.81 11.33 8.74
C HIS A 438 -0.89 10.99 9.91
N LEU A 439 0.29 10.40 9.65
CA LEU A 439 1.27 10.02 10.67
C LEU A 439 2.58 10.83 10.60
N GLY A 440 2.55 12.02 9.97
CA GLY A 440 3.61 13.02 10.06
C GLY A 440 4.62 13.05 8.92
N GLY A 441 4.49 12.17 7.93
CA GLY A 441 5.36 12.08 6.77
C GLY A 441 6.83 11.82 7.14
N THR A 442 7.74 12.31 6.29
CA THR A 442 9.18 12.08 6.46
C THR A 442 9.66 12.78 7.73
N THR A 443 10.36 12.07 8.61
CA THR A 443 10.98 12.70 9.78
C THR A 443 12.45 13.04 9.51
N ILE A 444 12.75 14.33 9.31
CA ILE A 444 14.10 14.86 9.20
C ILE A 444 14.71 14.94 10.60
N ARG A 445 15.52 13.93 10.93
CA ARG A 445 16.24 13.80 12.22
C ARG A 445 17.64 14.40 12.17
N SER A 446 18.27 14.36 11.01
CA SER A 446 19.61 14.86 10.72
C SER A 446 19.69 15.19 9.21
N GLY A 447 20.84 15.65 8.71
CA GLY A 447 21.02 15.88 7.27
C GLY A 447 20.10 16.93 6.65
N ALA A 448 19.55 17.88 7.44
CA ALA A 448 18.52 18.81 6.96
C ALA A 448 18.95 19.62 5.72
N GLN A 449 20.24 19.95 5.59
CA GLN A 449 20.77 20.63 4.40
C GLN A 449 20.80 19.70 3.18
N GLN A 450 21.15 18.43 3.37
CA GLN A 450 21.13 17.38 2.35
C GLN A 450 19.70 17.10 1.86
N TRP A 451 18.73 16.98 2.77
CA TRP A 451 17.29 16.95 2.44
C TRP A 451 16.86 18.17 1.60
N LEU A 452 17.27 19.38 2.00
CA LEU A 452 16.93 20.60 1.27
C LEU A 452 17.54 20.63 -0.13
N ASP A 453 18.82 20.26 -0.27
CA ASP A 453 19.53 20.25 -1.55
C ASP A 453 19.06 19.10 -2.46
N GLY A 454 18.73 17.95 -1.89
CA GLY A 454 18.11 16.80 -2.56
C GLY A 454 16.73 17.12 -3.11
N ALA A 455 15.84 17.66 -2.27
CA ALA A 455 14.52 18.12 -2.68
C ALA A 455 14.61 19.21 -3.77
N LYS A 456 15.57 20.15 -3.67
CA LYS A 456 15.84 21.16 -4.71
C LYS A 456 16.38 20.55 -6.01
N LYS A 457 17.26 19.53 -5.94
CA LYS A 457 17.77 18.76 -7.09
C LYS A 457 16.61 18.05 -7.80
N ALA A 458 15.78 17.31 -7.07
CA ALA A 458 14.60 16.63 -7.58
C ALA A 458 13.59 17.61 -8.22
N ALA A 459 13.22 18.69 -7.52
CA ALA A 459 12.28 19.70 -8.02
C ALA A 459 12.74 20.35 -9.34
N LYS A 460 14.04 20.67 -9.43
CA LYS A 460 14.65 21.18 -10.66
C LYS A 460 14.61 20.13 -11.77
N TYR A 461 15.03 18.91 -11.49
CA TYR A 461 15.09 17.82 -12.47
C TYR A 461 13.71 17.46 -13.03
N ILE A 462 12.69 17.36 -12.18
CA ILE A 462 11.29 17.13 -12.52
C ILE A 462 10.81 18.16 -13.56
N LYS A 463 11.07 19.45 -13.28
CA LYS A 463 10.70 20.57 -14.14
C LYS A 463 11.46 20.57 -15.47
N GLU A 464 12.76 20.31 -15.45
CA GLU A 464 13.62 20.32 -16.65
C GLU A 464 13.29 19.16 -17.61
N ASN A 465 12.85 18.01 -17.09
CA ASN A 465 12.53 16.81 -17.88
C ASN A 465 11.04 16.64 -18.20
N GLY A 466 10.19 17.54 -17.68
CA GLY A 466 8.74 17.50 -17.86
C GLY A 466 8.08 16.27 -17.23
N ILE A 467 8.59 15.84 -16.06
CA ILE A 467 7.96 14.80 -15.24
C ILE A 467 6.59 15.31 -14.78
N LYS A 468 5.59 14.43 -14.80
CA LYS A 468 4.18 14.75 -14.50
C LYS A 468 3.68 14.13 -13.21
N TYR A 469 4.25 13.00 -12.82
CA TYR A 469 3.77 12.20 -11.70
C TYR A 469 4.93 11.78 -10.82
N ASN A 470 4.69 11.77 -9.51
CA ASN A 470 5.54 11.13 -8.51
C ASN A 470 4.87 9.84 -8.04
N ILE A 471 5.64 8.77 -7.89
CA ILE A 471 5.28 7.61 -7.08
C ILE A 471 6.41 7.47 -6.06
N GLY A 472 6.15 7.83 -4.81
CA GLY A 472 7.02 7.38 -3.72
C GLY A 472 6.76 5.91 -3.45
N ALA A 473 7.72 5.22 -2.83
CA ALA A 473 7.47 3.84 -2.38
C ALA A 473 6.22 3.80 -1.48
N HIS A 474 6.20 4.74 -0.53
CA HIS A 474 5.16 4.96 0.47
C HIS A 474 3.81 5.56 -0.04
N THR A 475 3.55 5.54 -1.37
CA THR A 475 2.28 6.01 -1.96
C THR A 475 1.74 5.12 -3.10
N PRO A 476 0.51 4.58 -3.01
CA PRO A 476 -0.10 3.73 -4.04
C PRO A 476 -0.71 4.47 -5.24
N TYR A 477 -0.28 5.70 -5.54
CA TYR A 477 -0.97 6.57 -6.49
C TYR A 477 -0.04 7.51 -7.29
N LEU A 478 -0.51 7.93 -8.47
CA LEU A 478 0.18 8.92 -9.33
C LEU A 478 0.05 10.33 -8.75
N ASN A 479 0.92 10.64 -7.79
CA ASN A 479 0.93 11.86 -7.01
C ASN A 479 1.44 13.09 -7.79
N ASN A 480 1.22 14.28 -7.26
CA ASN A 480 1.64 15.54 -7.86
C ASN A 480 3.18 15.65 -7.91
N ALA A 481 3.72 15.96 -9.08
CA ALA A 481 5.17 16.17 -9.27
C ALA A 481 5.72 17.38 -8.49
N ASP A 482 4.87 18.31 -8.04
CA ASP A 482 5.30 19.45 -7.22
C ASP A 482 5.77 19.06 -5.80
N PHE A 483 5.55 17.82 -5.33
CA PHE A 483 5.93 17.37 -3.98
C PHE A 483 7.39 17.64 -3.62
N ALA A 484 8.33 17.52 -4.57
CA ALA A 484 9.73 17.88 -4.34
C ALA A 484 9.94 19.37 -3.99
N SER A 485 9.15 20.26 -4.60
CA SER A 485 9.16 21.69 -4.27
C SER A 485 8.51 21.95 -2.91
N TRP A 486 7.50 21.16 -2.55
CA TRP A 486 6.79 21.30 -1.27
C TRP A 486 7.65 20.82 -0.11
N LEU A 487 8.30 19.67 -0.24
CA LEU A 487 9.32 19.18 0.69
C LEU A 487 10.41 20.24 0.86
N ALA A 488 11.02 20.72 -0.23
CA ALA A 488 12.06 21.75 -0.16
C ALA A 488 11.62 23.00 0.62
N ALA A 489 10.39 23.50 0.39
CA ALA A 489 9.84 24.63 1.15
C ALA A 489 9.63 24.30 2.64
N GLY A 490 9.23 23.06 2.95
CA GLY A 490 9.06 22.55 4.30
C GLY A 490 10.39 22.42 5.06
N VAL A 491 11.43 21.84 4.44
CA VAL A 491 12.78 21.74 5.03
C VAL A 491 13.41 23.12 5.21
N GLU A 492 13.24 24.02 4.23
CA GLU A 492 13.73 25.41 4.32
C GLU A 492 13.05 26.18 5.45
N TYR A 493 11.75 25.96 5.70
CA TYR A 493 11.07 26.47 6.88
C TYR A 493 11.61 25.83 8.18
N GLY A 494 11.82 24.52 8.21
CA GLY A 494 12.38 23.82 9.37
C GLY A 494 13.75 24.37 9.81
N ILE A 495 14.66 24.55 8.86
CA ILE A 495 16.00 25.12 9.12
C ILE A 495 15.88 26.54 9.68
N ASN A 496 15.14 27.42 9.00
CA ASN A 496 15.14 28.87 9.31
C ASN A 496 14.24 29.26 10.49
N GLU A 497 13.04 28.68 10.57
CA GLU A 497 11.93 29.20 11.39
C GLU A 497 11.44 28.24 12.49
N ALA A 498 11.73 26.93 12.41
CA ALA A 498 11.29 26.01 13.46
C ALA A 498 12.01 26.24 14.80
N ASP A 499 11.29 25.98 15.89
CA ASP A 499 11.81 25.98 17.26
C ASP A 499 12.74 24.79 17.51
N GLU A 500 13.56 24.87 18.57
CA GLU A 500 14.35 23.73 19.04
C GLU A 500 13.47 22.56 19.49
N GLY A 501 13.82 21.34 19.07
CA GLY A 501 13.04 20.12 19.31
C GLY A 501 12.26 19.68 18.07
N TYR A 502 11.13 19.00 18.28
CA TYR A 502 10.28 18.48 17.21
C TYR A 502 9.24 19.52 16.77
N THR A 503 9.19 19.82 15.48
CA THR A 503 8.15 20.61 14.83
C THR A 503 7.52 19.79 13.70
N LEU A 504 6.20 19.61 13.71
CA LEU A 504 5.48 19.12 12.54
C LEU A 504 5.27 20.29 11.57
N ILE A 505 5.67 20.11 10.31
CA ILE A 505 5.52 21.11 9.25
C ILE A 505 4.60 20.52 8.19
N ILE A 506 3.60 21.28 7.78
CA ILE A 506 2.66 20.89 6.71
C ILE A 506 2.79 21.89 5.57
N VAL A 507 2.94 21.38 4.34
CA VAL A 507 2.98 22.15 3.10
C VAL A 507 1.82 21.73 2.22
N GLU A 508 0.76 22.53 2.23
CA GLU A 508 -0.51 22.25 1.55
C GLU A 508 -0.63 23.17 0.34
N ASN A 509 -0.80 22.58 -0.85
CA ASN A 509 -0.83 23.29 -2.14
C ASN A 509 0.38 24.23 -2.32
N GLY A 510 1.58 23.79 -1.89
CA GLY A 510 2.82 24.56 -1.96
C GLY A 510 2.94 25.72 -0.99
N LYS A 511 2.10 25.78 0.05
CA LYS A 511 2.19 26.79 1.13
C LYS A 511 2.49 26.11 2.45
N VAL A 512 3.52 26.60 3.13
CA VAL A 512 3.79 26.20 4.52
C VAL A 512 2.67 26.69 5.43
N ILE A 513 2.14 25.79 6.26
CA ILE A 513 1.11 26.00 7.27
C ILE A 513 1.67 25.54 8.63
N ASN A 514 1.21 26.16 9.72
CA ASN A 514 1.48 25.66 11.07
C ASN A 514 0.97 24.21 11.18
N GLY A 515 1.90 23.26 11.26
CA GLY A 515 1.58 21.84 11.21
C GLY A 515 0.74 21.38 12.41
N THR A 516 0.94 21.93 13.60
CA THR A 516 0.18 21.52 14.80
C THR A 516 -1.30 21.85 14.69
N ASP A 517 -1.66 23.10 14.36
CA ASP A 517 -3.07 23.51 14.24
C ASP A 517 -3.78 22.76 13.10
N ARG A 518 -3.08 22.52 11.98
CA ARG A 518 -3.62 21.81 10.81
C ARG A 518 -3.72 20.30 11.07
N TYR A 519 -2.80 19.72 11.82
CA TYR A 519 -2.85 18.33 12.26
C TYR A 519 -3.99 18.08 13.24
N ASP A 520 -4.17 18.95 14.24
CA ASP A 520 -5.32 18.89 15.16
C ASP A 520 -6.66 19.00 14.40
N GLU A 521 -6.70 19.76 13.30
CA GLU A 521 -7.85 19.80 12.41
C GLU A 521 -8.06 18.47 11.66
N ILE A 522 -6.99 17.90 11.09
CA ILE A 522 -7.00 16.60 10.39
C ILE A 522 -7.45 15.48 11.34
N MET A 523 -6.88 15.35 12.53
CA MET A 523 -7.25 14.31 13.51
C MET A 523 -8.67 14.46 14.04
N LYS A 524 -9.27 15.66 13.96
CA LYS A 524 -10.63 15.95 14.41
C LYS A 524 -11.68 15.75 13.31
N ASN A 525 -11.40 16.22 12.11
CA ASN A 525 -12.35 16.21 10.99
C ASN A 525 -12.18 14.98 10.11
N GLY A 526 -10.97 14.42 10.10
CA GLY A 526 -10.44 13.44 9.17
C GLY A 526 -9.99 14.09 7.85
N LEU A 527 -9.21 13.34 7.04
CA LEU A 527 -8.72 13.75 5.71
C LEU A 527 -9.13 12.71 4.67
N SER A 528 -9.54 13.09 3.46
CA SER A 528 -9.80 12.11 2.40
C SER A 528 -8.52 11.79 1.61
N ASP A 529 -8.41 10.59 1.06
CA ASP A 529 -7.34 10.14 0.15
C ASP A 529 -7.11 11.11 -1.02
N ARG A 530 -8.17 11.81 -1.41
CA ARG A 530 -8.15 12.89 -2.40
C ARG A 530 -7.40 14.13 -1.90
N ASP A 531 -7.68 14.54 -0.66
CA ASP A 531 -7.11 15.75 -0.06
C ASP A 531 -5.64 15.51 0.32
N GLU A 532 -5.26 14.28 0.68
CA GLU A 532 -3.87 13.83 0.88
C GLU A 532 -2.95 14.20 -0.29
N LEU A 533 -3.42 14.07 -1.54
CA LEU A 533 -2.65 14.41 -2.75
C LEU A 533 -2.25 15.90 -2.85
N ASN A 534 -2.79 16.75 -1.97
CA ASN A 534 -2.49 18.19 -1.95
C ASN A 534 -1.64 18.61 -0.75
N ILE A 535 -1.17 17.66 0.06
CA ILE A 535 -0.47 17.93 1.32
C ILE A 535 0.83 17.10 1.39
N CYS A 536 1.93 17.78 1.64
CA CYS A 536 3.20 17.19 2.05
C CYS A 536 3.41 17.52 3.54
N SER A 537 3.73 16.54 4.38
CA SER A 537 4.13 16.79 5.77
C SER A 537 5.53 16.27 6.05
N LEU A 538 6.20 16.89 7.01
CA LEU A 538 7.43 16.38 7.57
C LEU A 538 7.50 16.67 9.07
N GLY A 539 8.01 15.70 9.83
CA GLY A 539 8.54 15.95 11.16
C GLY A 539 9.94 16.54 11.03
N PHE A 540 10.20 17.69 11.65
CA PHE A 540 11.52 18.32 11.66
C PHE A 540 12.07 18.35 13.08
N ILE A 541 13.24 17.74 13.30
CA ILE A 541 13.94 17.80 14.58
C ILE A 541 15.10 18.78 14.46
N LYS A 542 14.95 19.93 15.13
CA LYS A 542 16.03 20.91 15.28
C LYS A 542 16.78 20.60 16.57
N GLU A 543 18.03 20.19 16.45
CA GLU A 543 18.88 19.98 17.63
C GLU A 543 18.96 21.26 18.47
N LYS A 544 19.07 21.10 19.79
CA LYS A 544 19.42 22.22 20.66
C LYS A 544 20.85 22.61 20.37
N THR A 545 21.05 23.87 20.02
CA THR A 545 22.37 24.47 20.24
C THR A 545 22.55 24.59 21.74
N ASP A 546 23.37 23.71 22.34
CA ASP A 546 23.87 23.96 23.69
C ASP A 546 24.42 25.39 23.70
N PRO A 547 24.02 26.24 24.66
CA PRO A 547 24.48 27.63 24.69
C PRO A 547 26.00 27.60 24.80
N ASP A 548 26.69 28.28 23.87
CA ASP A 548 28.16 28.32 23.75
C ASP A 548 28.78 28.29 25.15
N THR A 549 29.36 27.14 25.51
CA THR A 549 30.17 27.07 26.72
C THR A 549 31.35 27.99 26.41
N PRO A 550 31.51 29.13 27.11
CA PRO A 550 32.51 30.11 26.72
C PRO A 550 33.87 29.43 26.70
N ASP A 551 34.61 29.58 25.60
CA ASP A 551 35.91 28.95 25.41
C ASP A 551 36.71 28.98 26.71
N GLN A 552 37.00 27.81 27.28
CA GLN A 552 37.91 27.76 28.42
C GLN A 552 39.23 28.37 27.94
N PRO A 553 39.79 29.36 28.67
CA PRO A 553 41.02 30.00 28.25
C PRO A 553 42.11 28.94 28.06
N GLU A 554 42.84 29.05 26.94
CA GLU A 554 43.92 28.12 26.60
C GLU A 554 44.85 27.91 27.81
N ASN A 555 45.03 26.64 28.20
CA ASN A 555 46.09 26.31 29.15
C ASN A 555 47.43 26.63 28.48
N PRO A 556 48.36 27.31 29.18
CA PRO A 556 49.63 27.72 28.59
C PRO A 556 50.50 26.50 28.21
N ASP A 557 51.23 26.63 27.10
CA ASP A 557 52.13 25.61 26.55
C ASP A 557 53.06 24.98 27.61
N GLU A 558 53.16 23.65 27.61
CA GLU A 558 54.23 22.96 28.35
C GLU A 558 55.61 23.25 27.70
N PRO A 559 56.66 23.48 28.51
CA PRO A 559 57.97 23.86 27.99
C PRO A 559 58.66 22.71 27.25
N THR A 560 59.11 22.99 26.03
CA THR A 560 59.91 22.06 25.21
C THR A 560 61.22 21.66 25.90
N LYS A 561 61.52 20.35 25.89
CA LYS A 561 62.73 19.78 26.49
C LYS A 561 63.78 19.47 25.40
N PRO A 562 65.08 19.76 25.59
CA PRO A 562 66.03 19.78 24.48
C PRO A 562 66.42 18.40 23.94
N SER A 563 66.73 18.34 22.65
CA SER A 563 67.39 17.20 22.00
C SER A 563 68.91 17.31 22.09
N ASP A 564 69.61 16.22 22.40
CA ASP A 564 71.01 16.04 22.01
C ASP A 564 71.37 14.57 21.75
N LYS A 565 72.34 14.34 20.88
CA LYS A 565 72.71 13.06 20.21
C LYS A 565 74.04 12.51 20.77
N PRO A 566 74.50 11.25 20.49
CA PRO A 566 75.13 10.93 19.19
C PRO A 566 75.00 9.47 18.67
N ASN A 567 75.63 9.19 17.51
CA ASN A 567 75.47 7.98 16.67
C ASN A 567 76.41 6.78 17.03
N GLN A 568 75.91 5.54 16.77
CA GLN A 568 76.49 4.34 16.08
C GLN A 568 78.00 3.93 16.21
N PRO A 569 78.39 2.62 16.06
CA PRO A 569 78.26 1.86 14.79
C PRO A 569 77.91 0.34 14.83
N GLU A 570 77.31 -0.11 13.71
CA GLU A 570 77.26 -1.41 12.96
C GLU A 570 77.31 -2.87 13.56
N THR A 571 76.84 -3.81 12.72
CA THR A 571 76.44 -5.25 12.83
C THR A 571 77.62 -6.27 12.70
N PRO A 572 77.48 -7.64 12.71
CA PRO A 572 76.34 -8.60 12.50
C PRO A 572 76.20 -9.72 13.59
N THR A 573 75.32 -10.76 13.60
CA THR A 573 74.92 -11.77 12.57
C THR A 573 73.68 -12.62 13.03
N LYS A 574 73.00 -13.34 12.11
CA LYS A 574 71.90 -14.35 12.29
C LYS A 574 72.45 -15.76 12.68
N PRO A 575 71.66 -16.87 12.81
CA PRO A 575 70.22 -17.11 13.10
C PRO A 575 69.97 -18.14 14.26
N GLY A 576 68.71 -18.50 14.60
CA GLY A 576 68.46 -19.60 15.57
C GLY A 576 66.98 -19.94 15.90
N ASP A 577 66.43 -20.85 15.11
CA ASP A 577 65.15 -21.60 15.18
C ASP A 577 64.40 -21.98 16.48
N THR A 578 63.08 -22.18 16.29
CA THR A 578 62.18 -23.27 16.79
C THR A 578 61.31 -23.19 18.07
N LYS A 579 60.04 -23.60 17.83
CA LYS A 579 59.09 -24.39 18.65
C LYS A 579 58.24 -23.72 19.76
N LYS A 580 56.94 -23.61 19.44
CA LYS A 580 55.81 -23.91 20.34
C LYS A 580 55.76 -25.44 20.57
N PRO A 581 55.53 -25.95 21.80
CA PRO A 581 54.19 -26.39 22.25
C PRO A 581 53.94 -26.26 23.79
N ASP A 582 52.73 -26.40 24.37
CA ASP A 582 51.38 -25.94 23.98
C ASP A 582 50.42 -26.07 25.22
N SER A 583 49.09 -25.99 25.05
CA SER A 583 47.96 -26.21 26.00
C SER A 583 48.20 -26.48 27.51
N THR A 584 47.50 -25.75 28.42
CA THR A 584 46.38 -26.28 29.25
C THR A 584 45.78 -25.29 30.27
N ASN A 585 44.43 -25.27 30.33
CA ASN A 585 43.49 -25.13 31.48
C ASN A 585 43.57 -24.04 32.58
N THR A 586 42.47 -23.26 32.60
CA THR A 586 41.57 -22.90 33.74
C THR A 586 41.85 -21.78 34.77
N ASN A 587 40.75 -21.05 35.00
CA ASN A 587 40.28 -20.33 36.20
C ASN A 587 40.64 -18.85 36.45
N ILE A 588 39.64 -18.00 36.14
CA ILE A 588 39.02 -16.93 36.97
C ILE A 588 39.96 -15.99 37.76
N THR A 589 39.91 -14.69 37.45
CA THR A 589 39.56 -13.58 38.40
C THR A 589 39.31 -12.27 37.63
N THR A 590 38.38 -11.45 38.15
CA THR A 590 37.89 -10.16 37.62
C THR A 590 38.93 -9.02 37.66
N THR A 591 39.06 -8.20 36.60
CA THR A 591 39.12 -6.71 36.69
C THR A 591 39.13 -5.98 35.32
N THR A 592 38.18 -5.04 35.18
CA THR A 592 38.18 -3.77 34.41
C THR A 592 39.11 -3.49 33.21
N ASN A 593 38.44 -3.14 32.09
CA ASN A 593 38.74 -2.09 31.11
C ASN A 593 40.10 -2.06 30.37
N LYS A 594 40.05 -2.29 29.05
CA LYS A 594 40.33 -1.24 28.07
C LYS A 594 39.63 -1.47 26.73
N THR A 595 39.26 -0.36 26.11
CA THR A 595 38.51 -0.19 24.85
C THR A 595 39.08 -0.96 23.65
N LYS A 596 38.15 -1.44 22.81
CA LYS A 596 38.31 -1.49 21.36
C LYS A 596 37.05 -0.90 20.75
N ASP A 597 37.24 -0.02 19.77
CA ASP A 597 36.14 0.60 19.04
C ASP A 597 35.51 -0.44 18.13
N ASN A 598 34.21 -0.70 18.36
CA ASN A 598 33.35 -1.35 17.38
C ASN A 598 32.43 -0.27 16.81
N VAL A 599 32.49 -0.08 15.49
CA VAL A 599 31.52 0.75 14.77
C VAL A 599 30.14 0.12 14.96
N LYS A 600 29.16 0.92 15.40
CA LYS A 600 27.76 0.52 15.41
C LYS A 600 27.21 0.69 14.00
N THR A 601 27.03 -0.42 13.28
CA THR A 601 26.13 -0.51 12.12
C THR A 601 24.89 -1.24 12.59
N GLY A 602 23.78 -0.52 12.73
CA GLY A 602 22.55 -1.03 13.34
C GLY A 602 21.85 0.06 14.11
N ASP A 603 20.96 0.78 13.43
CA ASP A 603 19.96 1.62 14.08
C ASP A 603 18.86 0.72 14.67
N ASP A 604 19.15 0.16 15.84
CA ASP A 604 18.15 -0.38 16.76
C ASP A 604 17.30 0.78 17.32
N THR A 605 16.54 1.47 16.46
CA THR A 605 15.65 2.57 16.86
C THR A 605 14.27 2.00 17.14
N GLU A 606 13.90 2.01 18.41
CA GLU A 606 12.67 1.42 18.91
C GLU A 606 11.40 2.04 18.27
N ILE A 607 10.56 1.20 17.68
CA ILE A 607 9.16 1.51 17.34
C ILE A 607 8.40 2.12 18.55
N PHE A 608 8.81 1.75 19.77
CA PHE A 608 8.30 2.33 21.02
C PHE A 608 8.51 3.84 21.17
N ALA A 609 9.48 4.47 20.48
CA ALA A 609 9.68 5.91 20.57
C ALA A 609 8.55 6.72 19.90
N LEU A 610 7.94 6.19 18.83
CA LEU A 610 6.78 6.79 18.17
C LEU A 610 5.52 6.63 19.03
N VAL A 611 5.26 5.39 19.48
CA VAL A 611 4.14 5.04 20.37
C VAL A 611 4.21 5.83 21.69
N GLY A 612 5.41 6.00 22.25
CA GLY A 612 5.64 6.70 23.51
C GLY A 612 5.26 8.18 23.49
N MET A 613 5.41 8.87 22.35
CA MET A 613 5.00 10.28 22.23
C MET A 613 3.51 10.45 21.94
N MET A 614 2.86 9.52 21.20
CA MET A 614 1.39 9.54 21.07
C MET A 614 0.67 9.38 22.42
N VAL A 615 1.19 8.56 23.32
CA VAL A 615 0.63 8.36 24.68
C VAL A 615 0.60 9.66 25.50
N LEU A 616 1.58 10.56 25.32
CA LEU A 616 1.66 11.81 26.08
C LEU A 616 0.70 12.90 25.58
N ALA A 617 0.28 12.87 24.31
CA ALA A 617 -0.71 13.80 23.77
C ALA A 617 -2.16 13.24 23.82
N GLY A 618 -2.37 11.97 23.47
CA GLY A 618 -3.70 11.35 23.37
C GLY A 618 -4.24 10.73 24.66
N GLY A 619 -3.37 10.35 25.62
CA GLY A 619 -3.69 9.42 26.70
C GLY A 619 -4.73 9.86 27.75
N THR A 620 -5.19 11.11 27.73
CA THR A 620 -6.01 11.68 28.84
C THR A 620 -7.51 11.78 28.55
N ILE A 621 -7.96 11.67 27.28
CA ILE A 621 -9.36 12.00 26.92
C ILE A 621 -10.28 10.77 26.82
N CYS A 622 -9.80 9.58 26.42
CA CYS A 622 -10.67 8.44 26.13
C CYS A 622 -11.15 7.59 27.34
N MET A 623 -10.77 7.91 28.59
CA MET A 623 -11.18 7.10 29.78
C MET A 623 -12.47 7.55 30.50
N ILE A 624 -13.35 8.35 29.89
CA ILE A 624 -14.59 8.81 30.55
C ILE A 624 -15.82 7.93 30.22
N LYS A 625 -15.96 6.86 31.00
CA LYS A 625 -17.22 6.25 31.49
C LYS A 625 -18.24 5.75 30.45
N ARG A 626 -18.05 4.52 29.96
CA ARG A 626 -19.17 3.64 29.57
C ARG A 626 -19.83 3.05 30.83
N LYS A 627 -20.65 3.84 31.53
CA LYS A 627 -21.39 3.35 32.72
C LYS A 627 -22.62 2.54 32.27
N LYS A 628 -22.66 1.26 32.66
CA LYS A 628 -23.83 0.38 32.47
C LYS A 628 -25.12 1.03 32.97
N HIS A 629 -26.22 0.85 32.24
CA HIS A 629 -27.54 0.62 32.83
C HIS A 629 -28.31 -0.38 31.97
N ASN A 630 -29.22 -1.12 32.64
CA ASN A 630 -29.96 -2.28 32.14
C ASN A 630 -30.81 -2.00 30.89
#